data_AF-A0A067Q2I4-F1
#
_entry.id   AF-A0A067Q2I4-F1
#
_cell.length_a   1.000
_cell.length_b   1.000
_cell.length_c   1.000
_cell.angle_alpha   90.00
_cell.angle_beta   90.00
_cell.angle_gamma   90.00
#
_symmetry.space_group_name_H-M   'P 1'
#
loop_
_entity.id
_entity.type
_entity.pdbx_description
1 polymer ?
#
loop_
_entity_poly.entity_id
_entity_poly.type
_entity_poly.pdbx_seq_one_letter_code
_entity_poly.pdbx_strand_id
1 'polypeptide(L)'
;MYRLADKVGLDDLKRSAFKAIKDNLAPSNIVHEVFCQFTSLYPDVQKLTTGYLCDNYRKPEVVRDLPVAVRRVAAGELEHAGDVIMSLMNQLASRGPV
;
A
#
# COMPACT_ATOMS: atom_id res chain seq x y z
N MET A 1 -1.69 -10.91 -11.85
CA MET A 1 -3.09 -11.35 -12.05
C MET A 1 -4.09 -10.21 -11.96
N TYR A 2 -4.11 -9.40 -10.89
CA TYR A 2 -5.05 -8.27 -10.77
C TYR A 2 -5.00 -7.30 -11.98
N ARG A 3 -3.79 -6.87 -12.37
CA ARG A 3 -3.56 -6.01 -13.56
C ARG A 3 -4.14 -6.60 -14.85
N LEU A 4 -4.03 -7.91 -15.01
CA LEU A 4 -4.51 -8.60 -16.21
C LEU A 4 -6.03 -8.62 -16.22
N ALA A 5 -6.64 -9.07 -15.12
CA ALA A 5 -8.08 -9.14 -14.96
C ALA A 5 -8.76 -7.78 -15.18
N ASP A 6 -8.16 -6.70 -14.67
CA ASP A 6 -8.61 -5.33 -14.90
C ASP A 6 -8.54 -4.93 -16.39
N LYS A 7 -7.42 -5.23 -17.06
CA LYS A 7 -7.26 -4.93 -18.49
C LYS A 7 -8.22 -5.70 -19.40
N VAL A 8 -8.55 -6.94 -19.06
CA VAL A 8 -9.44 -7.79 -19.88
C VAL A 8 -10.91 -7.73 -19.45
N GLY A 9 -11.25 -6.92 -18.44
CA GLY A 9 -12.63 -6.76 -17.97
C GLY A 9 -13.21 -7.99 -17.26
N LEU A 10 -12.37 -8.84 -16.67
CA LEU A 10 -12.81 -10.04 -15.94
C LEU A 10 -13.00 -9.72 -14.45
N ASP A 11 -14.17 -9.20 -14.10
CA ASP A 11 -14.47 -8.70 -12.75
C ASP A 11 -14.35 -9.77 -11.64
N ASP A 12 -14.79 -11.00 -11.89
CA ASP A 12 -14.65 -12.11 -10.93
C ASP A 12 -13.19 -12.45 -10.64
N LEU A 13 -12.37 -12.42 -11.69
CA LEU A 13 -10.92 -12.65 -11.57
C LEU A 13 -10.25 -11.47 -10.86
N LYS A 14 -10.68 -10.23 -11.14
CA LYS A 14 -10.20 -9.02 -10.47
C LYS A 14 -10.50 -9.08 -8.97
N ARG A 15 -11.74 -9.43 -8.59
CA ARG A 15 -12.13 -9.63 -7.19
C ARG A 15 -11.34 -10.73 -6.50
N SER A 16 -11.16 -11.87 -7.17
CA SER A 16 -10.38 -13.00 -6.63
C SER A 16 -8.92 -12.63 -6.42
N ALA A 17 -8.32 -11.91 -7.38
CA ALA A 17 -6.95 -11.42 -7.26
C ALA A 17 -6.82 -10.34 -6.17
N PHE A 18 -7.82 -9.47 -6.01
CA PHE A 18 -7.85 -8.48 -4.93
C PHE A 18 -7.85 -9.16 -3.55
N LYS A 19 -8.71 -10.18 -3.39
CA LYS A 19 -8.77 -10.97 -2.17
C LYS A 19 -7.44 -11.65 -1.89
N ALA A 20 -6.80 -12.24 -2.90
CA ALA A 20 -5.48 -12.83 -2.75
C ALA A 20 -4.41 -11.81 -2.33
N ILE A 21 -4.45 -10.57 -2.85
CA ILE A 21 -3.55 -9.50 -2.39
C ILE A 21 -3.79 -9.21 -0.91
N LYS A 22 -5.06 -9.03 -0.51
CA LYS A 22 -5.45 -8.79 0.89
C LYS A 22 -4.98 -9.90 1.83
N ASP A 23 -5.21 -11.16 1.47
CA ASP A 23 -4.91 -12.31 2.30
C ASP A 23 -3.40 -12.55 2.47
N ASN A 24 -2.58 -12.01 1.56
CA ASN A 24 -1.11 -12.09 1.64
C ASN A 24 -0.46 -10.86 2.31
N LEU A 25 -1.24 -9.87 2.76
CA LEU A 25 -0.67 -8.74 3.49
C LEU A 25 -0.17 -9.17 4.88
N ALA A 26 1.08 -8.80 5.17
CA ALA A 26 1.74 -9.09 6.43
C ALA A 26 2.58 -7.89 6.89
N PRO A 27 2.86 -7.75 8.20
CA PRO A 27 3.73 -6.68 8.69
C PRO A 27 5.12 -6.68 8.04
N SER A 28 5.61 -7.84 7.62
CA SER A 28 6.91 -8.03 6.97
C SER A 28 6.98 -7.57 5.52
N ASN A 29 5.85 -7.46 4.81
CA ASN A 29 5.81 -7.05 3.40
C ASN A 29 5.08 -5.72 3.16
N ILE A 30 4.30 -5.24 4.12
CA ILE A 30 3.38 -4.13 3.89
C ILE A 30 4.08 -2.83 3.44
N VAL A 31 5.26 -2.53 3.99
CA VAL A 31 6.00 -1.33 3.59
C VAL A 31 6.40 -1.41 2.12
N HIS A 32 6.87 -2.58 1.66
CA HIS A 32 7.19 -2.79 0.26
C HIS A 32 5.94 -2.69 -0.63
N GLU A 33 4.84 -3.34 -0.23
CA GLU A 33 3.58 -3.33 -0.97
C GLU A 33 3.02 -1.92 -1.13
N VAL A 34 3.02 -1.10 -0.07
CA VAL A 34 2.51 0.27 -0.10
C VAL A 34 3.30 1.16 -1.06
N PHE A 35 4.62 1.04 -1.08
CA PHE A 35 5.50 1.86 -1.94
C PHE A 35 5.80 1.21 -3.30
N CYS A 36 5.17 0.10 -3.63
CA CYS A 36 5.30 -0.54 -4.94
C CYS A 36 4.57 0.24 -6.03
N GLN A 37 5.14 0.29 -7.24
CA GLN A 37 4.53 0.93 -8.41
C GLN A 37 3.17 0.31 -8.77
N PHE A 38 2.97 -0.98 -8.48
CA PHE A 38 1.66 -1.61 -8.70
C PHE A 38 0.58 -0.91 -7.86
N THR A 39 0.85 -0.68 -6.59
CA THR A 39 -0.12 -0.10 -5.65
C THR A 39 -0.51 1.32 -6.02
N SER A 40 0.41 2.13 -6.55
CA SER A 40 0.09 3.49 -7.01
C SER A 40 -0.83 3.54 -8.24
N LEU A 41 -0.89 2.47 -9.03
CA LEU A 41 -1.72 2.41 -10.24
C LEU A 41 -3.17 1.98 -9.97
N TYR A 42 -3.47 1.43 -8.79
CA TYR A 42 -4.78 0.87 -8.47
C TYR A 42 -5.29 1.43 -7.14
N PRO A 43 -6.18 2.46 -7.17
CA PRO A 43 -6.66 3.15 -5.97
C PRO A 43 -7.26 2.23 -4.91
N ASP A 44 -7.98 1.18 -5.31
CA ASP A 44 -8.56 0.21 -4.38
C ASP A 44 -7.49 -0.57 -3.61
N VAL A 45 -6.41 -0.95 -4.31
CA VAL A 45 -5.28 -1.66 -3.71
C VAL A 45 -4.49 -0.71 -2.82
N GLN A 46 -4.28 0.53 -3.26
CA GLN A 46 -3.64 1.57 -2.47
C GLN A 46 -4.37 1.79 -1.15
N LYS A 47 -5.69 1.99 -1.18
CA LYS A 47 -6.50 2.24 0.02
C LYS A 47 -6.44 1.05 1.00
N LEU A 48 -6.44 -0.17 0.47
CA LEU A 48 -6.32 -1.40 1.27
C LEU A 48 -4.95 -1.46 1.97
N THR A 49 -3.86 -1.28 1.24
CA THR A 49 -2.50 -1.42 1.77
C THR A 49 -2.14 -0.27 2.70
N THR A 50 -2.49 0.97 2.38
CA THR A 50 -2.27 2.11 3.28
C THR A 50 -3.07 1.94 4.58
N GLY A 51 -4.32 1.46 4.48
CA GLY A 51 -5.15 1.17 5.64
C GLY A 51 -4.52 0.16 6.58
N TYR A 52 -4.05 -0.97 6.03
CA TYR A 52 -3.37 -2.03 6.77
C TYR A 52 -2.06 -1.54 7.40
N LEU A 53 -1.27 -0.73 6.68
CA LEU A 53 -0.04 -0.14 7.20
C LEU A 53 -0.34 0.75 8.41
N CYS A 54 -1.34 1.62 8.32
CA CYS A 54 -1.79 2.47 9.42
C CYS A 54 -2.31 1.65 10.62
N ASP A 55 -2.91 0.48 10.42
CA ASP A 55 -3.35 -0.41 11.51
C ASP A 55 -2.18 -1.11 12.20
N ASN A 56 -1.07 -1.32 11.49
CA ASN A 56 0.06 -2.14 11.93
C ASN A 56 1.36 -1.34 12.11
N TYR A 57 1.29 0.00 12.15
CA TYR A 57 2.48 0.86 12.15
C TYR A 57 3.43 0.66 13.33
N ARG A 58 2.94 0.07 14.43
CA ARG A 58 3.73 -0.26 15.63
C ARG A 58 4.43 -1.62 15.57
N LYS A 59 4.20 -2.43 14.53
CA LYS A 59 4.83 -3.75 14.39
C LYS A 59 6.34 -3.57 14.14
N PRO A 60 7.22 -4.40 14.75
CA PRO A 60 8.67 -4.23 14.66
C PRO A 60 9.21 -4.16 13.22
N GLU A 61 8.66 -4.98 12.33
CA GLU A 61 9.04 -5.02 10.91
C GLU A 61 8.71 -3.70 10.21
N VAL A 62 7.53 -3.14 10.49
CA VAL A 62 7.08 -1.86 9.92
C VAL A 62 7.93 -0.71 10.45
N VAL A 63 8.19 -0.68 11.76
CA VAL A 63 9.03 0.35 12.39
C VAL A 63 10.46 0.34 11.83
N ARG A 64 10.97 -0.85 11.48
CA ARG A 64 12.29 -1.01 10.85
C ARG A 64 12.30 -0.54 9.39
N ASP A 65 11.30 -0.93 8.60
CA ASP A 65 11.36 -0.80 7.15
C ASP A 65 10.79 0.54 6.64
N LEU A 66 9.81 1.12 7.36
CA LEU A 66 9.16 2.38 6.97
C LEU A 66 10.14 3.57 6.85
N PRO A 67 11.08 3.80 7.80
CA PRO A 67 12.06 4.88 7.66
C PRO A 67 12.95 4.74 6.42
N VAL A 68 13.28 3.51 6.03
CA VAL A 68 14.08 3.24 4.82
C VAL A 68 13.29 3.65 3.58
N ALA A 69 12.02 3.25 3.50
CA ALA A 69 11.15 3.67 2.40
C ALA A 69 11.01 5.20 2.32
N VAL A 70 10.78 5.88 3.45
CA VAL A 70 10.66 7.34 3.50
C VAL A 70 11.92 8.05 3.01
N ARG A 71 13.13 7.55 3.35
CA ARG A 71 14.38 8.12 2.81
C ARG A 71 14.47 8.00 1.29
N ARG A 72 14.04 6.87 0.72
CA ARG A 72 14.02 6.67 -0.73
C ARG A 72 13.04 7.60 -1.43
N VAL A 73 11.88 7.84 -0.82
CA VAL A 73 10.93 8.85 -1.29
C VAL A 73 11.57 10.24 -1.29
N ALA A 74 12.20 10.63 -0.18
CA ALA A 74 12.86 11.93 -0.05
C ALA A 74 14.02 12.13 -1.03
N ALA A 75 14.71 11.04 -1.39
CA ALA A 75 15.75 11.02 -2.42
C ALA A 75 15.21 11.06 -3.86
N GLY A 76 13.89 10.99 -4.06
CA GLY A 76 13.27 10.97 -5.39
C GLY A 76 13.34 9.62 -6.11
N GLU A 77 13.72 8.54 -5.42
CA GLU A 77 13.85 7.21 -6.03
C GLU A 77 12.50 6.52 -6.30
N LEU A 78 11.42 7.06 -5.74
CA LEU A 78 10.07 6.53 -5.85
C LEU A 78 9.15 7.62 -6.41
N GLU A 79 9.20 7.81 -7.73
CA GLU A 79 8.44 8.83 -8.46
C GLU A 79 6.93 8.77 -8.17
N HIS A 80 6.39 7.57 -7.94
CA HIS A 80 4.98 7.30 -7.66
C HIS A 80 4.57 7.40 -6.18
N ALA A 81 5.50 7.74 -5.28
CA ALA A 81 5.23 7.72 -3.85
C ALA A 81 4.43 8.92 -3.34
N GLY A 82 4.33 10.01 -4.11
CA GLY A 82 3.60 11.22 -3.69
C GLY A 82 2.15 10.93 -3.29
N ASP A 83 1.40 10.25 -4.16
CA ASP A 83 0.01 9.88 -3.89
C ASP A 83 -0.13 8.92 -2.70
N VAL A 84 0.83 8.03 -2.52
CA VAL A 84 0.87 7.09 -1.40
C VAL A 84 1.06 7.83 -0.09
N ILE A 85 2.00 8.77 -0.02
CA ILE A 85 2.25 9.60 1.17
C ILE A 85 1.01 10.44 1.49
N MET A 86 0.39 11.07 0.48
CA MET A 86 -0.84 11.84 0.67
C MET A 86 -1.98 10.97 1.23
N SER A 87 -2.14 9.76 0.70
CA SER A 87 -3.13 8.78 1.19
C SER A 87 -2.87 8.40 2.66
N LEU A 88 -1.61 8.14 3.04
CA LEU A 88 -1.22 7.85 4.41
C LEU A 88 -1.50 9.03 5.36
N MET A 89 -1.15 10.25 4.95
CA MET A 89 -1.42 11.47 5.73
C MET A 89 -2.92 11.66 5.97
N ASN A 90 -3.74 11.48 4.93
CA ASN A 90 -5.20 11.57 5.05
C ASN A 90 -5.78 10.49 5.97
N GLN A 91 -5.26 9.26 5.91
CA GLN A 91 -5.70 8.19 6.81
C GLN A 91 -5.29 8.42 8.26
N LEU A 92 -4.08 8.91 8.51
CA LEU A 92 -3.65 9.26 9.86
C LEU A 92 -4.46 10.43 10.43
N ALA A 93 -4.72 11.47 9.63
CA ALA A 93 -5.54 12.61 10.05
C ALA A 93 -6.98 12.21 10.42
N SER A 94 -7.57 11.26 9.69
CA SER A 94 -8.92 10.76 9.97
C SER A 94 -9.02 9.80 11.17
N ARG A 95 -7.89 9.22 11.62
CA ARG A 95 -7.86 8.26 12.74
C ARG A 95 -7.79 8.92 14.13
N GLY A 96 -7.64 10.25 14.20
CA GLY A 96 -7.51 10.99 15.46
C GLY A 96 -6.20 10.72 16.22
N PRO A 97 -5.80 11.57 17.17
CA PRO A 97 -4.63 11.32 18.01
C PRO A 97 -4.87 10.07 18.88
N VAL A 98 -3.91 9.14 18.86
CA VAL A 98 -3.90 7.93 19.69
C VAL A 98 -3.44 8.24 21.11
#